data_AF-A0A830CR85-F1
#
_entry.id   AF-A0A830CR85-F1
#
_cell.length_a   1.000
_cell.length_b   1.000
_cell.length_c   1.000
_cell.angle_alpha   90.00
_cell.angle_beta   90.00
_cell.angle_gamma   90.00
#
_symmetry.space_group_name_H-M   'P 1'
#
loop_
_entity.id
_entity.type
_entity.pdbx_description
1 polymer ?
#
loop_
_entity_poly.entity_id
_entity_poly.type
_entity_poly.pdbx_seq_one_letter_code
_entity_poly.pdbx_strand_id
1 'polypeptide(L)'
;MNLTIPLNYIFHFFRRNQELIKEISSPPPGSKDLYFPTKYSQPFPGQFKACFWKQYWSYWRHSQYNAIRFFVTIMIGIIFGIVYWNKGKKT
;
A
#
# COMPACT_ATOMS: atom_id res chain seq x y z
N MET A 1 13.52 15.26 -30.65
CA MET A 1 12.34 14.83 -29.88
C MET A 1 11.11 15.35 -30.61
N ASN A 2 10.46 14.52 -31.43
CA ASN A 2 9.15 14.79 -32.04
C ASN A 2 8.50 13.42 -32.29
N LEU A 3 7.82 12.89 -31.27
CA LEU A 3 7.07 11.64 -31.38
C LEU A 3 5.64 11.95 -31.79
N THR A 4 5.44 12.41 -33.02
CA THR A 4 4.09 12.56 -33.57
C THR A 4 3.62 11.20 -34.03
N ILE A 5 2.87 10.50 -33.19
CA ILE A 5 2.27 9.21 -33.53
C ILE A 5 1.28 9.44 -34.69
N PRO A 6 1.43 8.76 -35.84
CA PRO A 6 0.56 8.98 -36.99
C PRO A 6 -0.88 8.57 -36.69
N LEU A 7 -1.85 9.38 -37.14
CA LEU A 7 -3.27 9.23 -36.84
C LEU A 7 -3.83 7.83 -37.19
N ASN A 8 -3.31 7.21 -38.25
CA ASN A 8 -3.69 5.86 -38.67
C ASN A 8 -3.34 4.80 -37.60
N TYR A 9 -2.21 4.96 -36.91
CA TYR A 9 -1.82 4.07 -35.83
C TYR A 9 -2.78 4.18 -34.64
N ILE A 10 -3.17 5.40 -34.28
CA ILE A 10 -4.15 5.67 -33.21
C ILE A 10 -5.51 5.05 -33.59
N PHE A 11 -5.97 5.26 -34.83
CA PHE A 11 -7.23 4.71 -35.32
C PHE A 11 -7.24 3.18 -35.30
N HIS A 12 -6.17 2.54 -35.77
CA HIS A 12 -6.02 1.09 -35.74
C HIS A 12 -6.04 0.56 -34.29
N PHE A 13 -5.30 1.20 -33.37
CA PHE A 13 -5.29 0.80 -31.96
C PHE A 13 -6.66 0.99 -31.29
N PHE A 14 -7.35 2.10 -31.59
CA PHE A 14 -8.70 2.32 -31.08
C PHE A 14 -9.68 1.26 -31.58
N ARG A 15 -9.64 0.93 -32.88
CA ARG A 15 -10.50 -0.10 -33.47
C ARG A 15 -10.25 -1.48 -32.85
N ARG A 16 -8.98 -1.87 -32.69
CA ARG A 16 -8.60 -3.12 -32.02
C ARG A 16 -9.07 -3.18 -30.58
N ASN A 17 -8.95 -2.10 -29.80
CA ASN A 17 -9.49 -2.07 -28.43
C ASN A 17 -11.01 -2.21 -28.42
N GLN A 18 -11.73 -1.57 -29.33
CA GLN A 18 -13.19 -1.70 -29.43
C GLN A 18 -13.61 -3.14 -29.80
N GLU A 19 -12.91 -3.78 -30.74
CA GLU A 19 -13.13 -5.18 -31.10
C GLU A 19 -12.87 -6.10 -29.90
N LEU A 20 -11.76 -5.92 -29.19
CA LEU A 20 -11.43 -6.68 -27.98
C LEU A 20 -12.45 -6.48 -26.86
N ILE A 21 -12.90 -5.25 -26.62
CA ILE A 21 -13.95 -4.96 -25.63
C ILE A 21 -15.23 -5.72 -25.98
N LYS A 22 -15.64 -5.73 -27.26
CA LYS A 22 -16.84 -6.46 -27.69
C LYS A 22 -16.70 -7.96 -27.45
N GLU A 23 -15.54 -8.52 -27.76
CA GLU A 23 -15.23 -9.95 -27.56
C GLU A 23 -15.27 -10.32 -26.08
N ILE A 24 -14.58 -9.58 -25.20
CA ILE A 24 -14.51 -9.91 -23.76
C ILE A 24 -15.78 -9.52 -22.99
N SER A 25 -16.56 -8.57 -23.50
CA SER A 25 -17.84 -8.17 -22.88
C SER A 25 -18.92 -9.21 -23.09
N SER A 26 -18.77 -10.06 -24.10
CA SER A 26 -19.73 -11.11 -24.43
C SER A 26 -19.38 -12.34 -23.61
N PRO A 27 -20.23 -12.77 -22.66
CA PRO A 27 -19.97 -13.96 -21.87
C PRO A 27 -19.83 -15.21 -22.77
N PRO A 28 -18.87 -16.12 -22.48
CA PRO A 28 -18.74 -17.36 -23.24
C PRO A 28 -20.02 -18.21 -23.19
N PRO A 29 -20.36 -18.95 -24.26
CA PRO A 29 -21.51 -19.84 -24.25
C PRO A 29 -21.39 -20.88 -23.12
N GLY A 30 -22.39 -20.90 -22.24
CA GLY A 30 -22.41 -21.76 -21.04
C GLY A 30 -21.90 -21.11 -19.76
N SER A 31 -21.45 -19.85 -19.78
CA SER A 31 -21.13 -19.13 -18.55
C SER A 31 -22.39 -18.86 -17.72
N LYS A 32 -22.27 -18.97 -16.40
CA LYS A 32 -23.33 -18.58 -15.46
C LYS A 32 -22.97 -17.22 -14.85
N ASP A 33 -23.99 -16.45 -14.51
CA ASP A 33 -23.79 -15.20 -13.79
C ASP A 33 -23.04 -15.44 -12.48
N LEU A 34 -22.08 -14.57 -12.18
CA LEU A 34 -21.30 -14.60 -10.95
C LEU A 34 -22.23 -14.30 -9.76
N TYR A 35 -22.58 -15.35 -9.02
CA TYR A 35 -23.29 -15.21 -7.75
C TYR A 35 -22.29 -15.10 -6.59
N PHE A 36 -22.33 -13.98 -5.88
CA PHE A 36 -21.55 -13.79 -4.65
C PHE A 36 -22.49 -13.85 -3.45
N PRO A 37 -22.30 -14.81 -2.52
CA PRO A 37 -23.17 -14.94 -1.34
C PRO A 37 -23.03 -13.75 -0.37
N THR A 38 -21.91 -13.03 -0.44
CA THR A 38 -21.60 -11.87 0.40
C THR A 38 -21.01 -10.75 -0.45
N LYS A 39 -21.27 -9.50 -0.08
CA LYS A 39 -20.71 -8.30 -0.76
C LYS A 39 -19.17 -8.27 -0.74
N TYR A 40 -18.55 -8.85 0.28
CA TYR A 40 -17.10 -8.89 0.46
C TYR A 40 -16.63 -10.34 0.66
N SER A 41 -15.42 -10.65 0.20
CA SER A 41 -14.83 -12.00 0.28
C SER A 41 -14.51 -12.45 1.72
N GLN A 42 -14.26 -11.50 2.62
CA GLN A 42 -13.96 -11.75 4.04
C GLN A 42 -14.64 -10.67 4.90
N PRO A 43 -15.08 -10.99 6.12
CA PRO A 43 -15.66 -10.01 7.03
C PRO A 43 -14.61 -8.99 7.48
N PHE A 44 -15.07 -7.81 7.92
CA PHE A 44 -14.22 -6.69 8.32
C PHE A 44 -13.10 -7.07 9.31
N PRO A 45 -13.34 -7.86 10.37
CA PRO A 45 -12.28 -8.25 11.30
C PRO A 45 -11.15 -9.05 10.65
N GLY A 46 -11.47 -9.88 9.64
CA GLY A 46 -10.47 -10.66 8.90
C GLY A 46 -9.57 -9.76 8.06
N GLN A 47 -10.17 -8.81 7.35
CA GLN A 47 -9.43 -7.81 6.56
C GLN A 47 -8.58 -6.92 7.47
N PHE A 48 -9.14 -6.47 8.59
CA PHE A 48 -8.42 -5.66 9.57
C PHE A 48 -7.17 -6.37 10.08
N LYS A 49 -7.30 -7.63 10.53
CA LYS A 49 -6.14 -8.44 10.96
C LYS A 49 -5.10 -8.60 9.86
N ALA A 50 -5.52 -8.86 8.62
CA ALA A 50 -4.61 -8.99 7.48
C ALA A 50 -3.84 -7.68 7.20
N CYS A 51 -4.54 -6.54 7.23
CA CYS A 51 -3.93 -5.22 7.06
C CYS A 51 -2.93 -4.91 8.18
N PHE A 52 -3.30 -5.18 9.43
CA PHE A 52 -2.39 -5.00 10.57
C PHE A 52 -1.14 -5.87 10.47
N TRP A 53 -1.30 -7.14 10.11
CA TRP A 53 -0.17 -8.04 9.91
C TRP A 53 0.78 -7.55 8.82
N LYS A 54 0.22 -7.12 7.68
CA LYS A 54 1.01 -6.54 6.58
C LYS A 54 1.73 -5.27 7.00
N GLN A 55 1.08 -4.39 7.75
CA GLN A 55 1.67 -3.16 8.26
C GLN A 55 2.78 -3.46 9.27
N TYR A 56 2.55 -4.40 10.19
CA TYR A 56 3.55 -4.85 11.16
C TYR A 56 4.81 -5.38 10.46
N TRP A 57 4.65 -6.30 9.50
CA TRP A 57 5.78 -6.83 8.74
C TRP A 57 6.51 -5.76 7.92
N SER A 58 5.77 -4.84 7.31
CA SER A 58 6.35 -3.70 6.59
C SER A 58 7.17 -2.79 7.51
N TYR A 59 6.64 -2.52 8.71
CA TYR A 59 7.29 -1.70 9.73
C TYR A 59 8.59 -2.32 10.22
N TRP A 60 8.61 -3.63 10.49
CA TRP A 60 9.83 -4.33 10.91
C TRP A 60 10.85 -4.49 9.79
N ARG A 61 10.43 -4.51 8.53
CA ARG A 61 11.34 -4.55 7.37
C ARG A 61 12.09 -3.23 7.18
N HIS A 62 11.52 -2.09 7.60
CA HIS A 62 12.22 -0.80 7.72
C HIS A 62 12.94 -0.63 9.08
N SER A 63 13.73 -1.64 9.47
CA SER A 63 14.44 -1.67 10.75
C SER A 63 15.33 -0.43 10.99
N GLN A 64 15.93 0.12 9.94
CA GLN A 64 16.82 1.29 10.02
C GLN A 64 16.12 2.55 10.56
N TYR A 65 14.92 2.85 10.09
CA TYR A 65 14.16 4.02 10.54
C TYR A 65 13.77 3.90 12.03
N ASN A 66 13.38 2.70 12.45
CA ASN A 66 13.03 2.43 13.83
C ASN A 66 14.25 2.48 14.76
N ALA A 67 15.38 1.94 14.32
CA ALA A 67 16.63 1.99 15.07
C ALA A 67 17.11 3.44 15.31
N ILE A 68 17.03 4.30 14.29
CA ILE A 68 17.36 5.73 14.42
C ILE A 68 16.43 6.39 15.42
N ARG A 69 15.12 6.12 15.36
CA ARG A 69 14.14 6.68 16.30
C ARG A 69 14.48 6.29 17.75
N PHE A 70 14.76 5.01 18.02
CA PHE A 70 15.15 4.56 19.35
C PHE A 70 16.47 5.17 19.80
N PHE A 71 17.48 5.21 18.93
CA PHE A 71 18.78 5.80 19.24
C PHE A 71 18.65 7.28 19.63
N VAL A 72 17.93 8.08 18.84
CA VAL A 72 17.68 9.50 19.13
C VAL A 72 16.94 9.67 20.46
N THR A 73 15.90 8.87 20.72
CA THR A 73 15.18 8.92 22.00
C THR A 73 16.07 8.59 23.19
N ILE A 74 16.93 7.58 23.09
CA ILE A 74 17.89 7.22 24.14
C ILE A 74 18.89 8.35 24.37
N MET A 75 19.46 8.90 23.29
CA MET A 75 20.41 10.01 23.37
C MET A 75 19.80 11.24 24.05
N ILE A 76 18.58 11.62 23.66
CA ILE A 76 17.85 12.72 24.29
C ILE A 76 17.64 12.44 25.79
N GLY A 77 17.19 11.22 26.13
CA GLY A 77 17.01 10.80 27.53
C GLY A 77 18.31 10.88 28.35
N ILE A 78 19.43 10.46 27.78
CA ILE A 78 20.76 10.56 28.41
C ILE A 78 21.15 12.03 28.62
N ILE A 79 20.99 12.89 27.61
CA ILE A 79 21.30 14.32 27.71
C ILE A 79 20.49 14.96 28.84
N PHE A 80 19.18 14.71 28.89
CA PHE A 80 18.33 15.19 29.99
C PHE A 80 18.80 14.62 31.34
N GLY A 81 19.09 13.31 31.41
CA GLY A 81 19.60 12.67 32.61
C GLY A 81 20.89 13.32 33.12
N ILE A 82 21.82 13.67 32.22
CA ILE A 82 23.09 14.33 32.55
C ILE A 82 22.86 15.80 32.97
N VAL A 83 22.07 16.56 32.22
CA VAL A 83 21.81 18.00 32.48
C VAL A 83 21.14 18.18 33.84
N TYR A 84 20.21 17.30 34.18
CA TYR A 84 19.49 17.32 35.45
C TYR A 84 20.14 16.43 36.52
N TRP A 85 21.31 15.84 36.22
CA TRP A 85 22.03 15.00 37.16
C TRP A 85 22.37 15.78 38.42
N ASN A 86 21.99 15.24 39.58
CA ASN A 86 22.27 15.83 40.90
C ASN A 86 21.69 17.24 41.15
N LYS A 87 20.81 17.77 40.29
CA LYS A 87 20.17 19.09 40.47
C LYS A 87 19.06 19.09 41.54
N GLY A 88 18.66 17.93 42.05
CA GLY A 88 17.61 17.77 43.06
C GLY A 88 18.05 17.94 44.53
N LYS A 89 19.29 18.38 44.81
CA LYS A 89 19.80 18.54 46.19
C LYS A 89 19.55 19.92 46.81
N LYS A 90 18.41 20.56 46.50
CA LYS A 90 17.97 21.77 47.21
C LYS A 90 16.58 21.53 47.78
N THR A 91 16.53 21.32 49.10
CA THR A 91 15.41 21.67 49.98
C THR A 91 15.13 23.15 49.90
#